data_AF-A0A9W6QLD5-F1
#
_entry.id   AF-A0A9W6QLD5-F1
#
_cell.length_a   1.000
_cell.length_b   1.000
_cell.length_c   1.000
_cell.angle_alpha   90.00
_cell.angle_beta   90.00
_cell.angle_gamma   90.00
#
_symmetry.space_group_name_H-M   'P 1'
#
loop_
_entity.id
_entity.type
_entity.pdbx_description
1 polymer ?
#
loop_
_entity_poly.entity_id
_entity_poly.type
_entity_poly.pdbx_seq_one_letter_code
_entity_poly.pdbx_strand_id
1 'polypeptide(L)'
;MSIGYDDVRTWDAEALDAAATNLRGRRDKLIGLQDELDDARRLPDWHGPAGERARNSLGDTRNNAEILIAELSAVERALQVASDDVTTLTSRVANNDSLAATYQFGIAPDGTIVDNKPADPQPRSRYEAEELAEARRHRDTIRRQLEQETKAILTAANGIDAALARVMQLAHDRKVSDHDATTLAGAKKGGELDAQVAAMEQSLRDAGLLTGPPVSGHYRQWLENAVLRGVSVDTIKEMIVDHHITPEDFAVLDGMEEIREDEDGDGTFKSYFLMPTDISGDDAAKAVRMTYIMNAGTDYSGGDFAPTPYGSDELQRIVDRQRANSWSYDDDVAFVHGNGGRLVTTPNGMMMGLGGNLIQDQFSQRGGTTWGDTFMLNIDNPADPAQQLREVAASGHAWYDGEGGPQRGDLDMDRLLHHEERHSQQWAREGYTGFLASYVWEQVTGGNETEEDAGLSDGGYR
;
A
#
# COMPACT_ATOMS: atom_id res chain seq x y z
N MET A 1 -24.48 -17.00 -6.30
CA MET A 1 -24.70 -17.93 -7.42
C MET A 1 -23.34 -18.24 -8.01
N SER A 2 -23.05 -19.47 -8.41
CA SER A 2 -21.79 -19.77 -9.13
C SER A 2 -22.00 -19.44 -10.61
N ILE A 3 -21.13 -18.63 -11.19
CA ILE A 3 -21.16 -18.29 -12.62
C ILE A 3 -20.83 -19.55 -13.44
N GLY A 4 -21.68 -19.91 -14.39
CA GLY A 4 -21.46 -20.99 -15.35
C GLY A 4 -20.67 -20.53 -16.57
N TYR A 5 -20.12 -21.48 -17.33
CA TYR A 5 -19.36 -21.17 -18.56
C TYR A 5 -20.25 -20.54 -19.64
N ASP A 6 -21.52 -20.95 -19.71
CA ASP A 6 -22.48 -20.35 -20.64
C ASP A 6 -22.85 -18.91 -20.26
N ASP A 7 -22.89 -18.60 -18.96
CA ASP A 7 -23.11 -17.22 -18.51
C ASP A 7 -22.00 -16.32 -19.07
N VAL A 8 -20.74 -16.76 -18.94
CA VAL A 8 -19.56 -16.02 -19.46
C VAL A 8 -19.63 -15.82 -20.98
N ARG A 9 -20.15 -16.79 -21.74
CA ARG A 9 -20.35 -16.64 -23.20
C ARG A 9 -21.31 -15.51 -23.56
N THR A 10 -22.23 -15.16 -22.65
CA THR A 10 -23.23 -14.10 -22.87
C THR A 10 -22.80 -12.73 -22.37
N TRP A 11 -21.63 -12.63 -21.74
CA TRP A 11 -21.13 -11.36 -21.22
C TRP A 11 -20.81 -10.37 -22.34
N ASP A 12 -21.17 -9.11 -22.11
CA ASP A 12 -21.12 -8.04 -23.09
C ASP A 12 -20.25 -6.89 -22.56
N ALA A 13 -19.00 -6.85 -23.02
CA ALA A 13 -18.06 -5.78 -22.68
C ALA A 13 -18.50 -4.43 -23.23
N GLU A 14 -19.11 -4.38 -24.43
CA GLU A 14 -19.55 -3.13 -25.05
C GLU A 14 -20.67 -2.48 -24.21
N ALA A 15 -21.55 -3.28 -23.63
CA ALA A 15 -22.58 -2.78 -22.72
C ALA A 15 -21.99 -2.15 -21.44
N LEU A 16 -20.93 -2.76 -20.88
CA LEU A 16 -20.22 -2.23 -19.71
C LEU A 16 -19.50 -0.90 -20.05
N ASP A 17 -18.78 -0.86 -21.17
CA ASP A 17 -18.11 0.37 -21.63
C ASP A 17 -19.10 1.50 -21.92
N ALA A 18 -20.24 1.19 -22.55
CA ALA A 18 -21.29 2.18 -22.80
C ALA A 18 -21.87 2.74 -21.49
N ALA A 19 -22.07 1.89 -20.48
CA ALA A 19 -22.52 2.31 -19.16
C ALA A 19 -21.48 3.21 -18.47
N ALA A 20 -20.21 2.82 -18.49
CA ALA A 20 -19.11 3.62 -17.96
C ALA A 20 -19.03 4.99 -18.65
N THR A 21 -19.08 5.03 -19.99
CA THR A 21 -19.07 6.26 -20.78
C THR A 21 -20.25 7.17 -20.43
N ASN A 22 -21.44 6.61 -20.19
CA ASN A 22 -22.59 7.40 -19.76
C ASN A 22 -22.39 8.02 -18.38
N LEU A 23 -21.87 7.25 -17.42
CA LEU A 23 -21.59 7.74 -16.06
C LEU A 23 -20.52 8.84 -16.08
N ARG A 24 -19.43 8.63 -16.83
CA ARG A 24 -18.38 9.63 -17.08
C ARG A 24 -18.99 10.95 -17.55
N GLY A 25 -19.83 10.90 -18.59
CA GLY A 25 -20.49 12.09 -19.13
C GLY A 25 -21.44 12.80 -18.16
N ARG A 26 -22.01 12.10 -17.18
CA ARG A 26 -22.80 12.72 -16.09
C ARG A 26 -21.91 13.34 -15.03
N ARG A 27 -20.86 12.63 -14.62
CA ARG A 27 -19.88 13.11 -13.64
C ARG A 27 -19.19 14.38 -14.15
N ASP A 28 -18.72 14.39 -15.39
CA ASP A 28 -17.99 15.53 -15.95
C ASP A 28 -18.87 16.79 -16.02
N LYS A 29 -20.18 16.62 -16.22
CA LYS A 29 -21.14 17.73 -16.09
C LYS A 29 -21.25 18.26 -14.66
N LEU A 30 -21.21 17.39 -13.65
CA LEU A 30 -21.24 17.81 -12.24
C LEU A 30 -19.93 18.52 -11.86
N ILE A 31 -18.79 18.00 -12.27
CA ILE A 31 -17.48 18.65 -12.07
C ILE A 31 -17.47 20.04 -12.70
N GLY A 32 -18.05 20.17 -13.91
CA GLY A 32 -18.19 21.46 -14.59
C GLY A 32 -19.06 22.49 -13.89
N LEU A 33 -19.78 22.13 -12.82
CA LEU A 33 -20.58 23.05 -12.00
C LEU A 33 -19.82 23.57 -10.76
N GLN A 34 -18.54 23.22 -10.59
CA GLN A 34 -17.77 23.59 -9.40
C GLN A 34 -17.74 25.10 -9.18
N ASP A 35 -17.43 25.86 -10.23
CA ASP A 35 -17.29 27.32 -10.16
C ASP A 35 -18.64 27.97 -9.82
N GLU A 36 -19.74 27.48 -10.39
CA GLU A 36 -21.08 27.97 -10.08
C GLU A 36 -21.49 27.69 -8.62
N LEU A 37 -21.12 26.53 -8.08
CA LEU A 37 -21.37 26.19 -6.67
C LEU A 37 -20.55 27.07 -5.72
N ASP A 38 -19.28 27.28 -6.05
CA ASP A 38 -18.37 28.11 -5.26
C ASP A 38 -18.79 29.60 -5.31
N ASP A 39 -19.17 30.10 -6.48
CA ASP A 39 -19.70 31.47 -6.64
C ASP A 39 -21.05 31.66 -5.94
N ALA A 40 -21.96 30.68 -6.05
CA ALA A 40 -23.23 30.72 -5.35
C ALA A 40 -23.04 30.83 -3.83
N ARG A 41 -22.00 30.22 -3.26
CA ARG A 41 -21.69 30.27 -1.82
C ARG A 41 -21.17 31.63 -1.36
N ARG A 42 -20.56 32.43 -2.25
CA ARG A 42 -19.98 33.74 -1.86
C ARG A 42 -21.04 34.70 -1.32
N LEU A 43 -22.24 34.75 -1.94
CA LEU A 43 -23.38 35.61 -1.57
C LEU A 43 -22.91 37.01 -1.09
N PRO A 44 -22.26 37.81 -1.96
CA PRO A 44 -21.76 39.12 -1.57
C PRO A 44 -22.91 40.00 -1.07
N ASP A 45 -22.64 40.79 -0.03
CA ASP A 45 -23.57 41.74 0.58
C ASP A 45 -24.78 41.14 1.33
N TRP A 46 -24.96 39.81 1.34
CA TRP A 46 -26.00 39.17 2.14
C TRP A 46 -25.46 38.72 3.51
N HIS A 47 -25.58 39.62 4.48
CA HIS A 47 -25.11 39.40 5.85
C HIS A 47 -26.23 38.99 6.82
N GLY A 48 -25.83 38.48 7.98
CA GLY A 48 -26.71 38.08 9.08
C GLY A 48 -27.15 36.61 9.03
N PRO A 49 -27.97 36.17 10.00
CA PRO A 49 -28.24 34.75 10.23
C PRO A 49 -28.87 34.01 9.04
N ALA A 50 -29.62 34.71 8.18
CA ALA A 50 -30.19 34.11 6.97
C ALA A 50 -29.14 33.84 5.89
N GLY A 51 -28.20 34.78 5.69
CA GLY A 51 -27.08 34.61 4.76
C GLY A 51 -26.13 33.51 5.22
N GLU A 52 -25.82 33.43 6.51
CA GLU A 52 -25.01 32.33 7.09
C GLU A 52 -25.66 30.96 6.87
N ARG A 53 -26.97 30.82 7.15
CA ARG A 53 -27.69 29.57 6.87
C ARG A 53 -27.68 29.20 5.39
N ALA A 54 -27.80 30.17 4.48
CA ALA A 54 -27.72 29.92 3.05
C ALA A 54 -26.31 29.44 2.64
N ARG A 55 -25.24 30.06 3.16
CA ARG A 55 -23.85 29.61 2.92
C ARG A 55 -23.60 28.20 3.44
N ASN A 56 -24.12 27.86 4.61
CA ASN A 56 -23.99 26.53 5.19
C ASN A 56 -24.73 25.50 4.34
N SER A 57 -25.98 25.77 3.95
CA SER A 57 -26.77 24.88 3.08
C SER A 57 -26.11 24.65 1.71
N LEU A 58 -25.44 25.67 1.16
CA LEU A 58 -24.66 25.52 -0.08
C LEU A 58 -23.38 24.71 0.16
N GLY A 59 -22.73 24.88 1.31
CA GLY A 59 -21.63 24.03 1.75
C GLY A 59 -22.06 22.56 1.82
N ASP A 60 -23.17 22.25 2.48
CA ASP A 60 -23.70 20.88 2.54
C ASP A 60 -24.02 20.33 1.13
N THR A 61 -24.52 21.17 0.23
CA THR A 61 -24.81 20.76 -1.16
C THR A 61 -23.52 20.43 -1.93
N ARG A 62 -22.48 21.24 -1.74
CA ARG A 62 -21.14 21.02 -2.33
C ARG A 62 -20.54 19.71 -1.82
N ASN A 63 -20.55 19.48 -0.52
CA ASN A 63 -20.04 18.25 0.08
C ASN A 63 -20.81 17.00 -0.41
N ASN A 64 -22.13 17.10 -0.55
CA ASN A 64 -22.93 16.02 -1.14
C ASN A 64 -22.58 15.77 -2.62
N ALA A 65 -22.19 16.81 -3.36
CA ALA A 65 -21.73 16.68 -4.74
C ALA A 65 -20.34 16.03 -4.83
N GLU A 66 -19.43 16.35 -3.90
CA GLU A 66 -18.12 15.70 -3.76
C GLU A 66 -18.30 14.18 -3.57
N ILE A 67 -19.10 13.76 -2.58
CA ILE A 67 -19.42 12.34 -2.33
C ILE A 67 -20.03 11.67 -3.56
N LEU A 68 -21.04 12.29 -4.20
CA LEU A 68 -21.67 11.72 -5.40
C LEU A 68 -20.67 11.54 -6.55
N ILE A 69 -19.72 12.47 -6.71
CA ILE A 69 -18.69 12.38 -7.74
C ILE A 69 -17.69 11.28 -7.43
N ALA A 70 -17.34 11.08 -6.16
CA ALA A 70 -16.53 9.95 -5.74
C ALA A 70 -17.24 8.63 -6.06
N GLU A 71 -18.51 8.48 -5.66
CA GLU A 71 -19.32 7.29 -5.97
C GLU A 71 -19.43 7.00 -7.47
N LEU A 72 -19.74 8.03 -8.28
CA LEU A 72 -19.82 7.90 -9.74
C LEU A 72 -18.48 7.50 -10.36
N SER A 73 -17.39 8.08 -9.88
CA SER A 73 -16.03 7.79 -10.35
C SER A 73 -15.62 6.36 -10.02
N ALA A 74 -15.91 5.89 -8.80
CA ALA A 74 -15.62 4.53 -8.39
C ALA A 74 -16.35 3.51 -9.28
N VAL A 75 -17.66 3.70 -9.47
CA VAL A 75 -18.48 2.81 -10.31
C VAL A 75 -18.06 2.87 -11.79
N GLU A 76 -17.79 4.07 -12.32
CA GLU A 76 -17.29 4.22 -13.69
C GLU A 76 -15.99 3.45 -13.89
N ARG A 77 -15.04 3.61 -12.96
CA ARG A 77 -13.73 2.93 -13.03
C ARG A 77 -13.89 1.42 -12.96
N ALA A 78 -14.73 0.92 -12.05
CA ALA A 78 -14.99 -0.51 -11.93
C ALA A 78 -15.62 -1.10 -13.20
N LEU A 79 -16.55 -0.38 -13.85
CA LEU A 79 -17.15 -0.81 -15.11
C LEU A 79 -16.15 -0.85 -16.26
N GLN A 80 -15.20 0.09 -16.33
CA GLN A 80 -14.12 0.07 -17.33
C GLN A 80 -13.22 -1.13 -17.17
N VAL A 81 -12.75 -1.37 -15.93
CA VAL A 81 -11.90 -2.53 -15.62
C VAL A 81 -12.66 -3.82 -15.95
N ALA A 82 -13.92 -3.94 -15.54
CA ALA A 82 -14.74 -5.09 -15.88
C ALA A 82 -14.92 -5.25 -17.40
N SER A 83 -15.10 -4.17 -18.16
CA SER A 83 -15.19 -4.22 -19.63
C SER A 83 -13.90 -4.76 -20.27
N ASP A 84 -12.75 -4.26 -19.85
CA ASP A 84 -11.43 -4.70 -20.35
C ASP A 84 -11.19 -6.19 -20.02
N ASP A 85 -11.54 -6.60 -18.80
CA ASP A 85 -11.39 -7.97 -18.33
C ASP A 85 -12.36 -8.92 -19.06
N VAL A 86 -13.62 -8.53 -19.27
CA VAL A 86 -14.61 -9.29 -20.04
C VAL A 86 -14.16 -9.44 -21.50
N THR A 87 -13.57 -8.40 -22.11
CA THR A 87 -13.00 -8.48 -23.46
C THR A 87 -11.88 -9.52 -23.55
N THR A 88 -11.00 -9.54 -22.55
CA THR A 88 -9.94 -10.55 -22.45
C THR A 88 -10.52 -11.95 -22.24
N LEU A 89 -11.51 -12.08 -21.37
CA LEU A 89 -12.13 -13.35 -21.00
C LEU A 89 -12.92 -13.98 -22.16
N THR A 90 -13.69 -13.17 -22.90
CA THR A 90 -14.44 -13.61 -24.09
C THR A 90 -13.52 -14.14 -25.18
N SER A 91 -12.34 -13.52 -25.36
CA SER A 91 -11.29 -14.02 -26.26
C SER A 91 -10.76 -15.38 -25.82
N ARG A 92 -10.54 -15.58 -24.51
CA ARG A 92 -10.12 -16.88 -23.94
C ARG A 92 -11.18 -17.95 -24.14
N VAL A 93 -12.45 -17.62 -23.89
CA VAL A 93 -13.60 -18.53 -24.12
C VAL A 93 -13.68 -18.97 -25.58
N ALA A 94 -13.57 -18.04 -26.53
CA ALA A 94 -13.60 -18.34 -27.96
C ALA A 94 -12.44 -19.26 -28.38
N ASN A 95 -11.23 -19.01 -27.86
CA ASN A 95 -10.06 -19.85 -28.13
C ASN A 95 -10.23 -21.26 -27.54
N ASN A 96 -10.75 -21.37 -26.32
CA ASN A 96 -10.98 -22.64 -25.63
C ASN A 96 -12.10 -23.46 -26.31
N ASP A 97 -13.19 -22.81 -26.75
CA ASP A 97 -14.26 -23.43 -27.53
C ASP A 97 -13.74 -23.92 -28.90
N SER A 98 -12.88 -23.15 -29.56
CA SER A 98 -12.23 -23.53 -30.83
C SER A 98 -11.31 -24.73 -30.67
N LEU A 99 -10.52 -24.78 -29.59
CA LEU A 99 -9.67 -25.91 -29.26
C LEU A 99 -10.51 -27.17 -28.98
N ALA A 100 -11.58 -27.04 -28.19
CA ALA A 100 -12.51 -28.13 -27.92
C ALA A 100 -13.11 -28.68 -29.21
N ALA A 101 -13.65 -27.82 -30.08
CA ALA A 101 -14.24 -28.21 -31.35
C ALA A 101 -13.22 -28.93 -32.26
N THR A 102 -11.99 -28.41 -32.36
CA THR A 102 -10.90 -28.99 -33.16
C THR A 102 -10.62 -30.45 -32.77
N TYR A 103 -10.70 -30.78 -31.49
CA TYR A 103 -10.44 -32.12 -30.96
C TYR A 103 -11.70 -32.92 -30.64
N GLN A 104 -12.87 -32.50 -31.17
CA GLN A 104 -14.17 -33.16 -30.99
C GLN A 104 -14.59 -33.28 -29.51
N PHE A 105 -14.24 -32.27 -28.72
CA PHE A 105 -14.81 -32.04 -27.40
C PHE A 105 -15.91 -30.96 -27.48
N GLY A 106 -16.76 -30.91 -26.47
CA GLY A 106 -17.66 -29.79 -26.19
C GLY A 106 -17.48 -29.34 -24.75
N ILE A 107 -17.82 -28.08 -24.47
CA ILE A 107 -17.80 -27.53 -23.12
C ILE A 107 -19.25 -27.25 -22.73
N ALA A 108 -19.75 -28.00 -21.75
CA ALA A 108 -21.12 -27.90 -21.24
C ALA A 108 -21.36 -26.56 -20.53
N PRO A 109 -22.62 -26.18 -20.25
CA PRO A 109 -22.93 -24.89 -19.63
C PRO A 109 -22.25 -24.66 -18.26
N ASP A 110 -21.97 -25.72 -17.51
CA ASP A 110 -21.28 -25.69 -16.23
C ASP A 110 -19.74 -25.71 -16.36
N GLY A 111 -19.21 -25.79 -17.58
CA GLY A 111 -17.78 -25.92 -17.87
C GLY A 111 -17.29 -27.37 -17.99
N THR A 112 -18.14 -28.37 -17.82
CA THR A 112 -17.72 -29.78 -17.95
C THR A 112 -17.29 -30.10 -19.39
N ILE A 113 -16.14 -30.77 -19.55
CA ILE A 113 -15.66 -31.22 -20.86
C ILE A 113 -16.36 -32.51 -21.28
N VAL A 114 -17.07 -32.47 -22.41
CA VAL A 114 -17.81 -33.58 -23.00
C VAL A 114 -17.06 -34.11 -24.22
N ASP A 115 -16.89 -35.43 -24.30
CA ASP A 115 -16.28 -36.07 -25.47
C ASP A 115 -17.35 -36.37 -26.53
N ASN A 116 -17.27 -35.66 -27.66
CA ASN A 116 -18.19 -35.80 -28.78
C ASN A 116 -17.60 -36.69 -29.90
N LYS A 117 -16.41 -37.26 -29.69
CA LYS A 117 -15.75 -38.12 -30.68
C LYS A 117 -16.53 -39.45 -30.83
N PRO A 118 -16.86 -39.87 -32.07
CA PRO A 118 -17.39 -41.21 -32.32
C PRO A 118 -16.41 -42.31 -31.89
N ALA A 119 -16.94 -43.47 -31.49
CA ALA A 119 -16.09 -44.60 -31.10
C ALA A 119 -15.09 -45.01 -32.20
N ASP A 120 -13.83 -45.22 -31.83
CA ASP A 120 -12.79 -45.67 -32.76
C ASP A 120 -13.15 -47.07 -33.31
N PRO A 121 -12.92 -47.35 -34.60
CA PRO A 121 -13.03 -48.69 -35.13
C PRO A 121 -12.00 -49.64 -34.50
N GLN A 122 -12.26 -50.95 -34.52
CA GLN A 122 -11.28 -51.92 -34.02
C GLN A 122 -10.02 -51.92 -34.90
N PRO A 123 -8.81 -51.91 -34.30
CA PRO A 123 -7.56 -51.95 -35.05
C PRO A 123 -7.42 -53.29 -35.78
N ARG A 124 -6.95 -53.25 -37.02
CA ARG A 124 -6.73 -54.43 -37.88
C ARG A 124 -5.29 -54.95 -37.79
N SER A 125 -4.39 -54.16 -37.21
CA SER A 125 -2.99 -54.51 -37.02
C SER A 125 -2.43 -53.96 -35.71
N ARG A 126 -1.26 -54.46 -35.31
CA ARG A 126 -0.52 -53.93 -34.15
C ARG A 126 -0.13 -52.46 -34.35
N TYR A 127 0.27 -52.09 -35.57
CA TYR A 127 0.65 -50.72 -35.92
C TYR A 127 -0.54 -49.75 -35.76
N GLU A 128 -1.71 -50.12 -36.28
CA GLU A 128 -2.95 -49.33 -36.10
C GLU A 128 -3.34 -49.22 -34.62
N ALA A 129 -3.12 -50.27 -33.82
CA ALA A 129 -3.38 -50.24 -32.38
C ALA A 129 -2.45 -49.25 -31.64
N GLU A 130 -1.18 -49.17 -32.05
CA GLU A 130 -0.19 -48.24 -31.50
C GLU A 130 -0.53 -46.78 -31.88
N GLU A 131 -0.87 -46.50 -33.14
CA GLU A 131 -1.32 -45.16 -33.59
C GLU A 131 -2.60 -44.70 -32.86
N LEU A 132 -3.59 -45.57 -32.70
CA LEU A 132 -4.80 -45.25 -31.94
C LEU A 132 -4.50 -44.94 -30.47
N ALA A 133 -3.55 -45.66 -29.86
CA ALA A 133 -3.13 -45.42 -28.49
C ALA A 133 -2.41 -44.05 -28.34
N GLU A 134 -1.59 -43.67 -29.33
CA GLU A 134 -0.95 -42.34 -29.37
C GLU A 134 -1.97 -41.22 -29.53
N ALA A 135 -2.92 -41.36 -30.46
CA ALA A 135 -3.99 -40.39 -30.67
C ALA A 135 -4.85 -40.20 -29.41
N ARG A 136 -5.11 -41.27 -28.64
CA ARG A 136 -5.80 -41.19 -27.34
C ARG A 136 -5.01 -40.41 -26.31
N ARG A 137 -3.72 -40.72 -26.13
CA ARG A 137 -2.84 -39.99 -25.19
C ARG A 137 -2.77 -38.49 -25.52
N HIS A 138 -2.72 -38.15 -26.81
CA HIS A 138 -2.75 -36.76 -27.25
C HIS A 138 -4.07 -36.08 -26.89
N ARG A 139 -5.21 -36.70 -27.20
CA ARG A 139 -6.54 -36.16 -26.82
C ARG A 139 -6.73 -36.04 -25.31
N ASP A 140 -6.23 -36.97 -24.52
CA ASP A 140 -6.28 -36.88 -23.06
C ASP A 140 -5.45 -35.70 -22.52
N THR A 141 -4.37 -35.35 -23.21
CA THR A 141 -3.58 -34.14 -22.88
C THR A 141 -4.36 -32.87 -23.22
N ILE A 142 -5.01 -32.82 -24.39
CA ILE A 142 -5.89 -31.71 -24.76
C ILE A 142 -7.07 -31.59 -23.78
N ARG A 143 -7.70 -32.70 -23.38
CA ARG A 143 -8.79 -32.69 -22.39
C ARG A 143 -8.36 -32.00 -21.10
N ARG A 144 -7.19 -32.37 -20.54
CA ARG A 144 -6.66 -31.75 -19.32
C ARG A 144 -6.36 -30.26 -19.49
N GLN A 145 -5.86 -29.86 -20.67
CA GLN A 145 -5.65 -28.45 -20.99
C GLN A 145 -6.98 -27.68 -21.01
N LEU A 146 -8.03 -28.23 -21.63
CA LEU A 146 -9.37 -27.64 -21.64
C LEU A 146 -9.95 -27.55 -20.22
N GLU A 147 -9.81 -28.59 -19.40
CA GLU A 147 -10.25 -28.58 -18.00
C GLU A 147 -9.56 -27.48 -17.19
N GLN A 148 -8.25 -27.34 -17.34
CA GLN A 148 -7.47 -26.31 -16.65
C GLN A 148 -7.87 -24.90 -17.11
N GLU A 149 -7.99 -24.67 -18.41
CA GLU A 149 -8.33 -23.35 -18.95
C GLU A 149 -9.79 -22.98 -18.62
N THR A 150 -10.74 -23.91 -18.72
CA THR A 150 -12.13 -23.67 -18.31
C THR A 150 -12.21 -23.30 -16.83
N LYS A 151 -11.46 -23.99 -15.96
CA LYS A 151 -11.38 -23.63 -14.54
C LYS A 151 -10.83 -22.21 -14.37
N ALA A 152 -9.76 -21.87 -15.08
CA ALA A 152 -9.16 -20.54 -15.01
C ALA A 152 -10.09 -19.42 -15.52
N ILE A 153 -10.87 -19.69 -16.58
CA ILE A 153 -11.91 -18.79 -17.09
C ILE A 153 -12.99 -18.55 -16.02
N LEU A 154 -13.51 -19.61 -15.40
CA LEU A 154 -14.54 -19.48 -14.37
C LEU A 154 -14.03 -18.77 -13.12
N THR A 155 -12.78 -19.03 -12.71
CA THR A 155 -12.15 -18.26 -11.61
C THR A 155 -12.07 -16.77 -11.96
N ALA A 156 -11.60 -16.42 -13.15
CA ALA A 156 -11.52 -15.04 -13.59
C ALA A 156 -12.91 -14.38 -13.67
N ALA A 157 -13.91 -15.09 -14.18
CA ALA A 157 -15.29 -14.60 -14.23
C ALA A 157 -15.82 -14.25 -12.82
N ASN A 158 -15.66 -15.15 -11.85
CA ASN A 158 -16.09 -14.88 -10.48
C ASN A 158 -15.35 -13.68 -9.86
N GLY A 159 -14.05 -13.50 -10.17
CA GLY A 159 -13.29 -12.33 -9.73
C GLY A 159 -13.82 -11.01 -10.31
N ILE A 160 -14.12 -10.97 -11.61
CA ILE A 160 -14.68 -9.78 -12.30
C ILE A 160 -16.03 -9.39 -11.68
N ASP A 161 -16.95 -10.37 -11.54
CA ASP A 161 -18.29 -10.13 -10.97
C ASP A 161 -18.20 -9.65 -9.52
N ALA A 162 -17.37 -10.32 -8.70
CA ALA A 162 -17.21 -9.97 -7.29
C ALA A 162 -16.59 -8.57 -7.09
N ALA A 163 -15.59 -8.20 -7.91
CA ALA A 163 -14.95 -6.90 -7.84
C ALA A 163 -15.94 -5.77 -8.22
N LEU A 164 -16.70 -5.95 -9.31
CA LEU A 164 -17.71 -4.98 -9.73
C LEU A 164 -18.84 -4.87 -8.68
N ALA A 165 -19.36 -5.99 -8.20
CA ALA A 165 -20.40 -6.03 -7.17
C ALA A 165 -19.96 -5.33 -5.88
N ARG A 166 -18.69 -5.47 -5.47
CA ARG A 166 -18.13 -4.80 -4.30
C ARG A 166 -18.15 -3.28 -4.44
N VAL A 167 -17.67 -2.74 -5.56
CA VAL A 167 -17.69 -1.29 -5.78
C VAL A 167 -19.12 -0.76 -5.84
N MET A 168 -20.03 -1.48 -6.49
CA MET A 168 -21.45 -1.13 -6.51
C MET A 168 -22.07 -1.12 -5.10
N GLN A 169 -21.70 -2.08 -4.26
CA GLN A 169 -22.18 -2.13 -2.87
C GLN A 169 -21.59 -0.98 -2.04
N LEU A 170 -20.31 -0.65 -2.20
CA LEU A 170 -19.68 0.49 -1.52
C LEU A 170 -20.37 1.80 -1.89
N ALA A 171 -20.66 2.01 -3.18
CA ALA A 171 -21.40 3.18 -3.65
C ALA A 171 -22.85 3.19 -3.13
N HIS A 172 -23.55 2.05 -3.15
CA HIS A 172 -24.91 1.95 -2.61
C HIS A 172 -24.97 2.25 -1.11
N ASP A 173 -23.98 1.80 -0.36
CA ASP A 173 -23.86 2.00 1.09
C ASP A 173 -23.31 3.37 1.49
N ARG A 174 -22.93 4.22 0.53
CA ARG A 174 -22.22 5.50 0.76
C ARG A 174 -20.91 5.34 1.54
N LYS A 175 -20.15 4.30 1.19
CA LYS A 175 -18.84 3.99 1.79
C LYS A 175 -17.68 4.32 0.84
N VAL A 176 -17.97 4.93 -0.30
CA VAL A 176 -16.94 5.54 -1.16
C VAL A 176 -16.59 6.90 -0.56
N SER A 177 -15.31 7.11 -0.29
CA SER A 177 -14.77 8.34 0.30
C SER A 177 -14.40 9.34 -0.80
N ASP A 178 -14.61 10.62 -0.53
CA ASP A 178 -14.02 11.72 -1.31
C ASP A 178 -12.59 12.05 -0.84
N HIS A 179 -12.10 11.37 0.21
CA HIS A 179 -10.75 11.50 0.78
C HIS A 179 -10.42 12.95 1.17
N ASP A 180 -11.35 13.60 1.87
CA ASP A 180 -11.26 14.99 2.33
C ASP A 180 -11.04 16.00 1.18
N ALA A 181 -11.46 15.64 -0.04
CA ALA A 181 -11.30 16.49 -1.20
C ALA A 181 -12.01 17.83 -1.03
N THR A 182 -11.28 18.90 -1.31
CA THR A 182 -11.82 20.28 -1.29
C THR A 182 -12.35 20.72 -2.65
N THR A 183 -12.34 19.82 -3.65
CA THR A 183 -12.80 20.07 -5.02
C THR A 183 -13.51 18.83 -5.58
N LEU A 184 -14.42 19.04 -6.52
CA LEU A 184 -15.11 17.96 -7.24
C LEU A 184 -14.12 17.11 -8.04
N ALA A 185 -13.06 17.71 -8.57
CA ALA A 185 -11.99 16.97 -9.25
C ALA A 185 -11.15 16.11 -8.28
N GLY A 186 -10.92 16.58 -7.05
CA GLY A 186 -10.29 15.80 -5.99
C GLY A 186 -11.16 14.60 -5.60
N ALA A 187 -12.47 14.81 -5.41
CA ALA A 187 -13.40 13.74 -5.06
C ALA A 187 -13.46 12.65 -6.14
N LYS A 188 -13.32 13.02 -7.41
CA LYS A 188 -13.16 12.06 -8.51
C LYS A 188 -11.95 11.14 -8.28
N LYS A 189 -10.78 11.69 -7.94
CA LYS A 189 -9.57 10.90 -7.68
C LYS A 189 -9.79 9.96 -6.49
N GLY A 190 -10.44 10.44 -5.43
CA GLY A 190 -10.80 9.62 -4.26
C GLY A 190 -11.66 8.41 -4.63
N GLY A 191 -12.69 8.61 -5.46
CA GLY A 191 -13.50 7.50 -5.97
C GLY A 191 -12.73 6.51 -6.86
N GLU A 192 -11.83 7.00 -7.71
CA GLU A 192 -10.96 6.16 -8.55
C GLU A 192 -9.98 5.32 -7.70
N LEU A 193 -9.46 5.88 -6.60
CA LEU A 193 -8.64 5.17 -5.62
C LEU A 193 -9.44 4.05 -4.94
N ASP A 194 -10.64 4.35 -4.43
CA ASP A 194 -11.50 3.38 -3.76
C ASP A 194 -11.87 2.18 -4.65
N ALA A 195 -12.09 2.40 -5.94
CA ALA A 195 -12.33 1.32 -6.90
C ALA A 195 -11.12 0.40 -7.08
N GLN A 196 -9.91 0.97 -7.13
CA GLN A 196 -8.67 0.21 -7.26
C GLN A 196 -8.36 -0.58 -5.99
N VAL A 197 -8.57 0.02 -4.82
CA VAL A 197 -8.44 -0.64 -3.52
C VAL A 197 -9.42 -1.79 -3.39
N ALA A 198 -10.68 -1.60 -3.81
CA ALA A 198 -11.67 -2.67 -3.81
C ALA A 198 -11.29 -3.85 -4.72
N ALA A 199 -10.67 -3.57 -5.88
CA ALA A 199 -10.16 -4.59 -6.78
C ALA A 199 -8.97 -5.35 -6.17
N MET A 200 -8.03 -4.64 -5.54
CA MET A 200 -6.91 -5.24 -4.82
C MET A 200 -7.41 -6.13 -3.67
N GLU A 201 -8.32 -5.61 -2.84
CA GLU A 201 -8.95 -6.35 -1.75
C GLU A 201 -9.64 -7.63 -2.25
N GLN A 202 -10.36 -7.54 -3.37
CA GLN A 202 -11.02 -8.72 -3.96
C GLN A 202 -10.00 -9.76 -4.43
N SER A 203 -8.88 -9.34 -5.03
CA SER A 203 -7.79 -10.25 -5.43
C SER A 203 -7.18 -11.00 -4.24
N LEU A 204 -7.06 -10.34 -3.07
CA LEU A 204 -6.61 -10.99 -1.84
C LEU A 204 -7.62 -12.03 -1.33
N ARG A 205 -8.92 -11.74 -1.44
CA ARG A 205 -10.00 -12.67 -1.07
C ARG A 205 -10.06 -13.88 -1.98
N ASP A 206 -9.92 -13.67 -3.28
CA ASP A 206 -9.89 -14.76 -4.28
C ASP A 206 -8.69 -15.68 -4.07
N ALA A 207 -7.57 -15.14 -3.58
CA ALA A 207 -6.40 -15.90 -3.16
C ALA A 207 -6.57 -16.60 -1.79
N GLY A 208 -7.68 -16.38 -1.08
CA GLY A 208 -7.92 -16.92 0.25
C GLY A 208 -7.10 -16.26 1.37
N LEU A 209 -6.46 -15.12 1.09
CA LEU A 209 -5.61 -14.39 2.03
C LEU A 209 -6.40 -13.40 2.90
N LEU A 210 -7.65 -13.10 2.52
CA LEU A 210 -8.52 -12.20 3.25
C LEU A 210 -9.94 -12.75 3.34
N THR A 211 -10.54 -12.67 4.52
CA THR A 211 -11.93 -13.09 4.76
C THR A 211 -12.67 -12.08 5.64
N GLY A 212 -13.99 -12.19 5.75
CA GLY A 212 -14.79 -11.29 6.61
C GLY A 212 -15.24 -9.99 5.92
N PRO A 213 -15.63 -8.95 6.71
CA PRO A 213 -16.16 -7.68 6.18
C PRO A 213 -15.12 -6.90 5.37
N PRO A 214 -15.52 -5.86 4.61
CA PRO A 214 -14.58 -4.95 3.95
C PRO A 214 -13.52 -4.42 4.91
N VAL A 215 -12.29 -4.28 4.42
CA VAL A 215 -11.18 -3.80 5.27
C VAL A 215 -11.35 -2.34 5.63
N SER A 216 -10.89 -1.98 6.82
CA SER A 216 -10.95 -0.63 7.39
C SER A 216 -9.67 -0.29 8.16
N GLY A 217 -9.54 0.96 8.61
CA GLY A 217 -8.40 1.41 9.40
C GLY A 217 -7.08 1.30 8.64
N HIS A 218 -5.98 1.09 9.37
CA HIS A 218 -4.62 1.09 8.81
C HIS A 218 -4.36 -0.03 7.79
N TYR A 219 -5.06 -1.17 7.87
CA TYR A 219 -4.96 -2.18 6.80
C TYR A 219 -5.57 -1.68 5.48
N ARG A 220 -6.67 -0.93 5.53
CA ARG A 220 -7.22 -0.29 4.32
C ARG A 220 -6.25 0.78 3.80
N GLN A 221 -5.72 1.61 4.70
CA GLN A 221 -4.73 2.63 4.35
C GLN A 221 -3.48 2.04 3.68
N TRP A 222 -3.05 0.85 4.13
CA TRP A 222 -1.97 0.12 3.45
C TRP A 222 -2.31 -0.18 1.98
N LEU A 223 -3.51 -0.70 1.68
CA LEU A 223 -3.92 -0.97 0.31
C LEU A 223 -4.06 0.32 -0.52
N GLU A 224 -4.52 1.42 0.10
CA GLU A 224 -4.58 2.75 -0.53
C GLU A 224 -3.18 3.23 -0.91
N ASN A 225 -2.24 3.20 0.03
CA ASN A 225 -0.84 3.57 -0.21
C ASN A 225 -0.18 2.69 -1.27
N ALA A 226 -0.48 1.38 -1.25
CA ALA A 226 0.01 0.44 -2.26
C ALA A 226 -0.50 0.81 -3.67
N VAL A 227 -1.77 1.20 -3.81
CA VAL A 227 -2.32 1.66 -5.10
C VAL A 227 -1.66 2.98 -5.53
N LEU A 228 -1.55 3.95 -4.64
CA LEU A 228 -0.96 5.26 -4.95
C LEU A 228 0.50 5.13 -5.41
N ARG A 229 1.27 4.26 -4.76
CA ARG A 229 2.68 3.98 -5.08
C ARG A 229 2.88 2.93 -6.18
N GLY A 230 1.81 2.40 -6.76
CA GLY A 230 1.87 1.42 -7.84
C GLY A 230 2.45 0.07 -7.43
N VAL A 231 2.37 -0.30 -6.16
CA VAL A 231 2.78 -1.62 -5.66
C VAL A 231 1.85 -2.70 -6.23
N SER A 232 2.46 -3.73 -6.81
CA SER A 232 1.70 -4.82 -7.43
C SER A 232 0.95 -5.65 -6.39
N VAL A 233 -0.23 -6.16 -6.77
CA VAL A 233 -1.00 -7.06 -5.90
C VAL A 233 -0.23 -8.35 -5.58
N ASP A 234 0.66 -8.79 -6.46
CA ASP A 234 1.47 -10.00 -6.24
C ASP A 234 2.52 -9.76 -5.15
N THR A 235 3.13 -8.56 -5.11
CA THR A 235 3.99 -8.13 -4.00
C THR A 235 3.23 -8.14 -2.67
N ILE A 236 2.00 -7.62 -2.64
CA ILE A 236 1.16 -7.64 -1.43
C ILE A 236 0.83 -9.07 -1.00
N LYS A 237 0.47 -9.95 -1.94
CA LYS A 237 0.19 -11.37 -1.67
C LYS A 237 1.42 -12.08 -1.09
N GLU A 238 2.59 -11.87 -1.67
CA GLU A 238 3.85 -12.44 -1.22
C GLU A 238 4.15 -12.02 0.22
N MET A 239 4.07 -10.72 0.51
CA MET A 239 4.26 -10.21 1.88
C MET A 239 3.29 -10.83 2.88
N ILE A 240 2.01 -10.95 2.53
CA ILE A 240 1.01 -11.58 3.40
C ILE A 240 1.35 -13.05 3.66
N VAL A 241 1.75 -13.80 2.63
CA VAL A 241 2.06 -15.23 2.76
C VAL A 241 3.32 -15.46 3.58
N ASP A 242 4.40 -14.74 3.30
CA ASP A 242 5.69 -14.96 3.96
C ASP A 242 5.66 -14.50 5.42
N HIS A 243 5.04 -13.35 5.68
CA HIS A 243 5.04 -12.70 7.00
C HIS A 243 3.75 -12.90 7.78
N HIS A 244 2.78 -13.64 7.23
CA HIS A 244 1.48 -13.94 7.86
C HIS A 244 0.71 -12.69 8.26
N ILE A 245 0.77 -11.64 7.44
CA ILE A 245 0.17 -10.33 7.74
C ILE A 245 -1.35 -10.42 7.69
N THR A 246 -2.00 -9.94 8.74
CA THR A 246 -3.46 -9.88 8.84
C THR A 246 -3.95 -8.46 9.16
N PRO A 247 -5.23 -8.15 8.95
CA PRO A 247 -5.81 -6.89 9.41
C PRO A 247 -5.62 -6.61 10.91
N GLU A 248 -5.58 -7.65 11.75
CA GLU A 248 -5.38 -7.52 13.20
C GLU A 248 -3.96 -7.05 13.56
N ASP A 249 -2.97 -7.29 12.70
CA ASP A 249 -1.60 -6.87 12.98
C ASP A 249 -1.43 -5.36 13.06
N PHE A 250 -2.23 -4.63 12.28
CA PHE A 250 -2.23 -3.18 12.26
C PHE A 250 -2.87 -2.54 13.49
N ALA A 251 -3.61 -3.30 14.31
CA ALA A 251 -4.24 -2.79 15.53
C ALA A 251 -3.22 -2.26 16.55
N VAL A 252 -1.94 -2.63 16.42
CA VAL A 252 -0.86 -2.05 17.24
C VAL A 252 -0.73 -0.54 17.03
N LEU A 253 -1.09 -0.02 15.85
CA LEU A 253 -1.06 1.41 15.55
C LEU A 253 -2.29 2.14 16.12
N ASP A 254 -3.33 1.40 16.53
CA ASP A 254 -4.53 2.00 17.09
C ASP A 254 -4.20 2.72 18.41
N GLY A 255 -4.60 3.98 18.51
CA GLY A 255 -4.32 4.82 19.69
C GLY A 255 -2.95 5.51 19.66
N MET A 256 -2.11 5.25 18.65
CA MET A 256 -0.97 6.11 18.34
C MET A 256 -1.43 7.33 17.54
N GLU A 257 -0.72 8.45 17.69
CA GLU A 257 -0.97 9.63 16.87
C GLU A 257 -0.23 9.48 15.53
N GLU A 258 -0.99 9.40 14.43
CA GLU A 258 -0.44 9.44 13.07
C GLU A 258 0.01 10.87 12.73
N ILE A 259 1.29 11.04 12.43
CA ILE A 259 1.86 12.28 11.89
C ILE A 259 2.06 12.06 10.40
N ARG A 260 1.39 12.87 9.57
CA ARG A 260 1.48 12.80 8.12
C ARG A 260 2.42 13.86 7.58
N GLU A 261 3.31 13.44 6.70
CA GLU A 261 4.14 14.26 5.86
C GLU A 261 3.53 14.31 4.45
N ASP A 262 3.50 15.50 3.84
CA ASP A 262 2.90 15.81 2.53
C ASP A 262 3.63 17.00 1.89
N GLU A 263 4.96 17.02 1.94
CA GLU A 263 5.71 18.18 1.46
C GLU A 263 5.53 18.40 -0.05
N ASP A 264 5.43 17.32 -0.81
CA ASP A 264 5.24 17.36 -2.26
C ASP A 264 3.81 17.73 -2.68
N GLY A 265 2.84 17.63 -1.76
CA GLY A 265 1.44 18.00 -1.99
C GLY A 265 0.77 17.19 -3.10
N ASP A 266 1.29 16.01 -3.41
CA ASP A 266 0.80 15.15 -4.51
C ASP A 266 -0.41 14.29 -4.08
N GLY A 267 -0.76 14.33 -2.79
CA GLY A 267 -1.84 13.56 -2.16
C GLY A 267 -1.40 12.19 -1.64
N THR A 268 -0.10 11.90 -1.68
CA THR A 268 0.51 10.69 -1.11
C THR A 268 1.23 11.06 0.16
N PHE A 269 0.75 10.55 1.30
CA PHE A 269 1.34 10.86 2.59
C PHE A 269 2.42 9.84 2.96
N LYS A 270 3.45 10.29 3.70
CA LYS A 270 4.27 9.42 4.54
C LYS A 270 3.80 9.53 5.98
N SER A 271 3.55 8.38 6.61
CA SER A 271 3.00 8.29 7.95
C SER A 271 4.07 7.86 8.95
N TYR A 272 4.16 8.61 10.04
CA TYR A 272 4.91 8.32 11.25
C TYR A 272 3.92 8.12 12.39
N PHE A 273 4.25 7.30 13.40
CA PHE A 273 3.38 7.15 14.56
C PHE A 273 4.09 7.49 15.85
N LEU A 274 3.59 8.50 16.55
CA LEU A 274 4.08 8.85 17.88
C LEU A 274 3.66 7.79 18.89
N MET A 275 4.65 7.15 19.51
CA MET A 275 4.44 6.07 20.44
C MET A 275 3.93 6.60 21.79
N PRO A 276 2.93 5.93 22.40
CA PRO A 276 2.53 6.23 23.77
C PRO A 276 3.65 5.86 24.75
N THR A 277 3.75 6.59 25.85
CA THR A 277 4.88 6.47 26.79
C THR A 277 4.92 5.15 27.55
N ASP A 278 3.81 4.40 27.56
CA ASP A 278 3.64 3.11 28.21
C ASP A 278 3.65 1.93 27.23
N ILE A 279 4.05 2.17 25.98
CA ILE A 279 4.21 1.11 24.97
C ILE A 279 5.23 0.05 25.43
N SER A 280 4.95 -1.21 25.15
CA SER A 280 5.91 -2.30 25.37
C SER A 280 6.95 -2.34 24.25
N GLY A 281 8.13 -2.92 24.51
CA GLY A 281 9.16 -3.13 23.48
C GLY A 281 8.64 -3.96 22.30
N ASP A 282 7.88 -5.02 22.58
CA ASP A 282 7.26 -5.88 21.57
C ASP A 282 6.27 -5.11 20.68
N ASP A 283 5.42 -4.28 21.29
CA ASP A 283 4.46 -3.45 20.55
C ASP A 283 5.17 -2.35 19.77
N ALA A 284 6.25 -1.77 20.31
CA ALA A 284 7.07 -0.79 19.58
C ALA A 284 7.72 -1.43 18.34
N ALA A 285 8.32 -2.62 18.48
CA ALA A 285 8.90 -3.34 17.35
C ALA A 285 7.83 -3.71 16.30
N LYS A 286 6.65 -4.14 16.75
CA LYS A 286 5.50 -4.44 15.87
C LYS A 286 4.99 -3.18 15.16
N ALA A 287 4.84 -2.07 15.88
CA ALA A 287 4.42 -0.78 15.33
C ALA A 287 5.37 -0.31 14.25
N VAL A 288 6.69 -0.40 14.47
CA VAL A 288 7.70 -0.07 13.45
C VAL A 288 7.50 -0.88 12.16
N ARG A 289 7.29 -2.20 12.26
CA ARG A 289 7.02 -3.04 11.08
C ARG A 289 5.71 -2.67 10.40
N MET A 290 4.66 -2.43 11.16
CA MET A 290 3.36 -2.05 10.61
C MET A 290 3.39 -0.67 9.97
N THR A 291 4.18 0.28 10.48
CA THR A 291 4.40 1.59 9.84
C THR A 291 5.10 1.44 8.50
N TYR A 292 6.18 0.64 8.41
CA TYR A 292 6.84 0.35 7.12
C TYR A 292 5.85 -0.25 6.11
N ILE A 293 5.11 -1.29 6.51
CA ILE A 293 4.15 -1.97 5.63
C ILE A 293 3.08 -0.97 5.18
N MET A 294 2.47 -0.24 6.11
CA MET A 294 1.39 0.70 5.83
C MET A 294 1.79 1.77 4.81
N ASN A 295 3.02 2.30 4.89
CA ASN A 295 3.49 3.32 3.96
C ASN A 295 3.64 2.81 2.51
N ALA A 296 3.81 1.50 2.31
CA ALA A 296 3.97 0.88 0.99
C ALA A 296 5.15 1.43 0.16
N GLY A 297 6.17 1.95 0.83
CA GLY A 297 7.33 2.61 0.23
C GLY A 297 7.91 3.66 1.17
N THR A 298 9.09 4.18 0.81
CA THR A 298 9.80 5.23 1.55
C THR A 298 10.05 6.48 0.71
N ASP A 299 9.67 6.46 -0.57
CA ASP A 299 9.91 7.50 -1.58
C ASP A 299 11.39 7.92 -1.78
N TYR A 300 12.32 7.22 -1.12
CA TYR A 300 13.75 7.33 -1.34
C TYR A 300 14.08 6.97 -2.80
N SER A 301 14.45 7.98 -3.57
CA SER A 301 14.74 7.86 -5.01
C SER A 301 16.23 7.60 -5.31
N GLY A 302 17.06 7.49 -4.28
CA GLY A 302 18.50 7.22 -4.38
C GLY A 302 19.36 8.43 -4.00
N GLY A 303 20.64 8.36 -4.35
CA GLY A 303 21.63 9.39 -4.07
C GLY A 303 22.93 8.73 -3.65
N ASP A 304 22.94 8.25 -2.41
CA ASP A 304 24.09 7.59 -1.80
C ASP A 304 24.07 6.07 -2.04
N PHE A 305 22.87 5.45 -2.12
CA PHE A 305 22.67 4.03 -2.43
C PHE A 305 21.56 3.78 -3.43
N ALA A 306 21.53 2.56 -3.95
CA ALA A 306 20.38 2.06 -4.69
C ALA A 306 19.20 1.89 -3.71
N PRO A 307 18.01 2.44 -4.04
CA PRO A 307 16.80 2.19 -3.26
C PRO A 307 16.54 0.69 -3.13
N THR A 308 16.16 0.25 -1.94
CA THR A 308 15.70 -1.12 -1.74
C THR A 308 14.20 -1.19 -2.08
N PRO A 309 13.77 -2.05 -3.00
CA PRO A 309 12.36 -2.15 -3.37
C PRO A 309 11.47 -2.50 -2.18
N TYR A 310 10.27 -1.91 -2.13
CA TYR A 310 9.24 -2.33 -1.18
C TYR A 310 8.80 -3.77 -1.48
N GLY A 311 8.80 -4.64 -0.46
CA GLY A 311 8.40 -6.04 -0.63
C GLY A 311 8.77 -6.96 0.54
N SER A 312 8.56 -8.27 0.32
CA SER A 312 8.75 -9.31 1.35
C SER A 312 10.20 -9.40 1.84
N ASP A 313 11.17 -9.32 0.92
CA ASP A 313 12.59 -9.38 1.24
C ASP A 313 13.03 -8.21 2.14
N GLU A 314 12.52 -7.00 1.87
CA GLU A 314 12.85 -5.82 2.66
C GLU A 314 12.21 -5.88 4.05
N LEU A 315 10.95 -6.33 4.14
CA LEU A 315 10.31 -6.59 5.42
C LEU A 315 11.08 -7.64 6.25
N GLN A 316 11.55 -8.72 5.60
CA GLN A 316 12.37 -9.74 6.27
C GLN A 316 13.69 -9.15 6.78
N ARG A 317 14.33 -8.28 5.99
CA ARG A 317 15.55 -7.57 6.38
C ARG A 317 15.32 -6.69 7.60
N ILE A 318 14.20 -5.97 7.66
CA ILE A 318 13.80 -5.17 8.84
C ILE A 318 13.58 -6.08 10.05
N VAL A 319 12.85 -7.20 9.90
CA VAL A 319 12.62 -8.18 10.98
C VAL A 319 13.94 -8.71 11.55
N ASP A 320 14.88 -9.08 10.69
CA ASP A 320 16.17 -9.61 11.12
C ASP A 320 17.06 -8.55 11.78
N ARG A 321 17.03 -7.30 11.27
CA ARG A 321 17.70 -6.15 11.88
C ARG A 321 17.15 -5.86 13.28
N GLN A 322 15.83 -5.84 13.43
CA GLN A 322 15.17 -5.66 14.73
C GLN A 322 15.54 -6.75 15.73
N ARG A 323 15.62 -8.01 15.28
CA ARG A 323 16.05 -9.12 16.15
C ARG A 323 17.50 -8.99 16.60
N ALA A 324 18.40 -8.57 15.72
CA ALA A 324 19.80 -8.35 16.05
C ALA A 324 19.97 -7.14 17.01
N ASN A 325 19.12 -6.13 16.86
CA ASN A 325 19.06 -4.94 17.70
C ASN A 325 17.93 -4.99 18.74
N SER A 326 17.56 -6.18 19.25
CA SER A 326 16.35 -6.32 20.10
C SER A 326 16.41 -5.46 21.37
N TRP A 327 17.61 -5.22 21.89
CA TRP A 327 17.88 -4.35 23.03
C TRP A 327 17.39 -2.90 22.83
N SER A 328 17.34 -2.40 21.58
CA SER A 328 16.74 -1.09 21.28
C SER A 328 15.24 -1.04 21.58
N TYR A 329 14.58 -2.19 21.61
CA TYR A 329 13.16 -2.33 21.91
C TYR A 329 12.92 -2.80 23.35
N ASP A 330 13.66 -3.83 23.77
CA ASP A 330 13.50 -4.49 25.07
C ASP A 330 13.83 -3.55 26.25
N ASP A 331 14.85 -2.69 26.08
CA ASP A 331 15.37 -1.84 27.15
C ASP A 331 15.21 -0.35 26.83
N ASP A 332 15.59 0.10 25.63
CA ASP A 332 15.74 1.52 25.33
C ASP A 332 14.41 2.27 25.19
N VAL A 333 13.33 1.63 24.69
CA VAL A 333 12.01 2.27 24.56
C VAL A 333 11.51 2.78 25.91
N ALA A 334 11.53 1.91 26.92
CA ALA A 334 11.11 2.27 28.27
C ALA A 334 12.06 3.28 28.91
N PHE A 335 13.36 3.17 28.64
CA PHE A 335 14.37 4.12 29.12
C PHE A 335 14.14 5.52 28.55
N VAL A 336 13.97 5.68 27.23
CA VAL A 336 13.74 6.96 26.57
C VAL A 336 12.49 7.62 27.12
N HIS A 337 11.37 6.91 27.16
CA HIS A 337 10.11 7.45 27.69
C HIS A 337 10.18 7.78 29.19
N GLY A 338 10.80 6.92 29.98
CA GLY A 338 10.98 7.11 31.42
C GLY A 338 11.85 8.33 31.78
N ASN A 339 12.72 8.76 30.88
CA ASN A 339 13.56 9.95 31.02
C ASN A 339 13.01 11.18 30.30
N GLY A 340 11.73 11.15 29.91
CA GLY A 340 11.05 12.31 29.31
C GLY A 340 11.24 12.44 27.80
N GLY A 341 11.98 11.53 27.15
CA GLY A 341 12.10 11.44 25.71
C GLY A 341 10.86 10.86 25.02
N ARG A 342 10.81 11.00 23.70
CA ARG A 342 9.72 10.51 22.85
C ARG A 342 10.26 9.83 21.61
N LEU A 343 9.45 8.92 21.06
CA LEU A 343 9.79 8.05 19.94
C LEU A 343 8.64 8.08 18.94
N VAL A 344 8.99 8.09 17.66
CA VAL A 344 8.08 7.85 16.54
C VAL A 344 8.56 6.64 15.75
N THR A 345 7.63 5.88 15.17
CA THR A 345 7.95 4.92 14.10
C THR A 345 8.19 5.68 12.79
N THR A 346 9.04 5.13 11.91
CA THR A 346 9.33 5.75 10.60
C THR A 346 8.93 4.85 9.43
N PRO A 347 8.68 5.42 8.23
CA PRO A 347 8.44 4.67 7.01
C PRO A 347 9.56 3.69 6.64
N ASN A 348 10.80 3.96 7.07
CA ASN A 348 12.00 3.13 6.80
C ASN A 348 12.10 1.90 7.72
N GLY A 349 11.09 1.69 8.58
CA GLY A 349 11.02 0.54 9.46
C GLY A 349 11.99 0.60 10.62
N MET A 350 12.34 1.77 11.13
CA MET A 350 13.11 1.98 12.37
C MET A 350 12.40 2.98 13.31
N MET A 351 13.00 3.29 14.46
CA MET A 351 12.51 4.35 15.35
C MET A 351 13.28 5.66 15.12
N MET A 352 12.60 6.79 15.29
CA MET A 352 13.25 8.10 15.42
C MET A 352 12.85 8.72 16.76
N GLY A 353 13.81 9.29 17.46
CA GLY A 353 13.66 9.70 18.85
C GLY A 353 14.23 11.06 19.18
N LEU A 354 13.70 11.65 20.24
CA LEU A 354 14.18 12.91 20.78
C LEU A 354 14.03 12.95 22.31
N GLY A 355 15.12 13.31 23.01
CA GLY A 355 15.17 13.42 24.46
C GLY A 355 15.39 12.06 25.14
N GLY A 356 15.49 12.01 26.48
CA GLY A 356 15.64 10.76 27.24
C GLY A 356 17.02 10.52 27.91
N ASN A 357 17.92 11.50 27.92
CA ASN A 357 19.14 11.63 28.74
C ASN A 357 20.39 10.71 28.50
N LEU A 358 21.55 11.30 28.80
CA LEU A 358 22.96 10.82 28.89
C LEU A 358 23.68 10.34 27.63
N ILE A 359 23.05 9.63 26.70
CA ILE A 359 23.75 9.09 25.51
C ILE A 359 23.95 10.16 24.42
N GLN A 360 23.02 11.13 24.32
CA GLN A 360 23.13 12.28 23.39
C GLN A 360 24.44 13.07 23.58
N ASP A 361 24.95 13.21 24.81
CA ASP A 361 26.16 13.99 25.10
C ASP A 361 27.48 13.33 24.64
N GLN A 362 27.51 12.00 24.42
CA GLN A 362 28.75 11.29 24.11
C GLN A 362 29.03 11.13 22.60
N PHE A 363 28.01 11.23 21.75
CA PHE A 363 28.11 10.78 20.35
C PHE A 363 27.55 11.77 19.30
N SER A 364 26.97 12.90 19.71
CA SER A 364 26.41 13.89 18.78
C SER A 364 27.47 14.59 17.92
N GLN A 365 27.54 14.25 16.63
CA GLN A 365 28.07 15.12 15.58
C GLN A 365 26.96 15.46 14.56
N ARG A 366 26.71 16.76 14.40
CA ARG A 366 26.07 17.50 13.28
C ARG A 366 24.69 17.11 12.71
N GLY A 367 24.03 16.02 13.11
CA GLY A 367 22.62 15.79 12.73
C GLY A 367 21.82 14.78 13.56
N GLY A 368 22.48 13.89 14.28
CA GLY A 368 21.85 12.88 15.14
C GLY A 368 22.80 11.72 15.37
N THR A 369 22.32 10.65 15.99
CA THR A 369 23.09 9.40 16.12
C THR A 369 22.16 8.21 16.08
N THR A 370 22.46 7.25 15.22
CA THR A 370 21.79 5.95 15.24
C THR A 370 22.38 5.05 16.32
N TRP A 371 21.52 4.56 17.19
CA TRP A 371 21.81 3.69 18.31
C TRP A 371 20.94 2.43 18.20
N GLY A 372 21.55 1.34 17.75
CA GLY A 372 20.83 0.12 17.40
C GLY A 372 19.79 0.42 16.31
N ASP A 373 18.50 0.24 16.59
CA ASP A 373 17.42 0.54 15.65
C ASP A 373 16.67 1.87 15.90
N THR A 374 17.32 2.80 16.63
CA THR A 374 16.76 4.14 16.92
C THR A 374 17.68 5.23 16.40
N PHE A 375 17.17 6.10 15.53
CA PHE A 375 17.82 7.35 15.15
C PHE A 375 17.46 8.46 16.16
N MET A 376 18.43 8.90 16.96
CA MET A 376 18.23 9.99 17.91
C MET A 376 18.61 11.32 17.29
N LEU A 377 17.64 12.24 17.18
CA LEU A 377 17.86 13.59 16.66
C LEU A 377 18.77 14.39 17.59
N ASN A 378 19.68 15.18 16.99
CA ASN A 378 20.55 16.10 17.72
C ASN A 378 19.86 17.44 17.97
N ILE A 379 18.85 17.41 18.85
CA ILE A 379 18.11 18.59 19.32
C ILE A 379 18.17 18.60 20.86
N ASP A 380 18.87 19.59 21.41
CA ASP A 380 19.11 19.68 22.84
C ASP A 380 17.87 20.18 23.61
N ASN A 381 17.46 19.41 24.62
CA ASN A 381 16.46 19.79 25.63
C ASN A 381 15.22 20.55 25.08
N PRO A 382 14.48 20.04 24.08
CA PRO A 382 13.28 20.76 23.67
C PRO A 382 12.27 20.78 24.82
N ALA A 383 11.51 21.87 24.88
CA ALA A 383 10.48 22.03 25.90
C ALA A 383 9.39 20.94 25.82
N ASP A 384 9.12 20.43 24.61
CA ASP A 384 8.18 19.35 24.33
C ASP A 384 8.75 18.44 23.22
N PRO A 385 9.39 17.31 23.58
CA PRO A 385 9.94 16.36 22.61
C PRO A 385 8.89 15.77 21.66
N ALA A 386 7.65 15.59 22.11
CA ALA A 386 6.59 15.07 21.24
C ALA A 386 6.22 16.10 20.18
N GLN A 387 6.03 17.36 20.58
CA GLN A 387 5.74 18.45 19.64
C GLN A 387 6.89 18.64 18.64
N GLN A 388 8.13 18.58 19.10
CA GLN A 388 9.27 18.69 18.19
C GLN A 388 9.31 17.53 17.17
N LEU A 389 9.04 16.29 17.60
CA LEU A 389 8.96 15.15 16.66
C LEU A 389 7.84 15.32 15.64
N ARG A 390 6.70 15.91 16.00
CA ARG A 390 5.64 16.25 15.03
C ARG A 390 6.15 17.22 13.96
N GLU A 391 6.85 18.27 14.38
CA GLU A 391 7.38 19.29 13.47
C GLU A 391 8.45 18.71 12.55
N VAL A 392 9.32 17.84 13.06
CA VAL A 392 10.35 17.17 12.26
C VAL A 392 9.74 16.20 11.25
N ALA A 393 8.87 15.29 11.72
CA ALA A 393 8.26 14.28 10.86
C ALA A 393 7.38 14.91 9.77
N ALA A 394 6.55 15.90 10.11
CA ALA A 394 5.64 16.54 9.16
C ALA A 394 6.35 17.43 8.12
N SER A 395 7.63 17.79 8.32
CA SER A 395 8.32 18.74 7.43
C SER A 395 9.09 18.10 6.29
N GLY A 396 9.20 16.77 6.22
CA GLY A 396 9.96 16.07 5.17
C GLY A 396 11.47 16.32 5.15
N HIS A 397 12.01 17.03 6.16
CA HIS A 397 13.38 17.54 6.16
C HIS A 397 14.07 17.25 7.49
N ALA A 398 15.39 17.08 7.47
CA ALA A 398 16.22 16.97 8.66
C ALA A 398 16.16 18.25 9.51
N TRP A 399 16.25 18.10 10.84
CA TRP A 399 16.35 19.21 11.79
C TRP A 399 17.54 19.04 12.70
N TYR A 400 18.11 20.16 13.15
CA TYR A 400 19.26 20.21 14.05
C TYR A 400 19.13 21.38 15.02
N ASP A 401 19.92 21.35 16.09
CA ASP A 401 20.00 22.49 17.02
C ASP A 401 20.83 23.64 16.43
N GLY A 402 20.38 24.88 16.65
CA GLY A 402 21.01 26.11 16.15
C GLY A 402 21.00 27.24 17.17
N GLU A 403 21.64 28.38 16.85
CA GLU A 403 21.81 29.52 17.78
C GLU A 403 20.49 30.14 18.32
N GLY A 404 19.33 29.72 17.78
CA GLY A 404 18.00 30.14 18.21
C GLY A 404 17.05 29.01 18.60
N GLY A 405 17.56 27.78 18.80
CA GLY A 405 16.79 26.56 19.00
C GLY A 405 16.71 25.70 17.74
N PRO A 406 15.80 24.71 17.70
CA PRO A 406 15.67 23.76 16.60
C PRO A 406 15.43 24.45 15.25
N GLN A 407 16.20 24.07 14.22
CA GLN A 407 16.13 24.62 12.88
C GLN A 407 16.00 23.52 11.83
N ARG A 408 15.15 23.77 10.83
CA ARG A 408 14.99 22.92 9.64
C ARG A 408 16.17 23.11 8.70
N GLY A 409 16.78 22.00 8.27
CA GLY A 409 17.79 21.97 7.22
C GLY A 409 17.20 21.79 5.82
N ASP A 410 18.08 21.67 4.83
CA ASP A 410 17.74 21.39 3.42
C ASP A 410 17.86 19.90 3.07
N LEU A 411 18.37 19.06 3.99
CA LEU A 411 18.52 17.63 3.76
C LEU A 411 17.15 16.94 3.87
N ASP A 412 16.78 16.23 2.80
CA ASP A 412 15.59 15.39 2.73
C ASP A 412 15.59 14.31 3.84
N MET A 413 14.45 14.15 4.51
CA MET A 413 14.30 13.21 5.63
C MET A 413 14.40 11.75 5.16
N ASP A 414 13.91 11.40 3.97
CA ASP A 414 13.99 10.00 3.51
C ASP A 414 15.44 9.61 3.24
N ARG A 415 16.22 10.53 2.66
CA ARG A 415 17.67 10.36 2.49
C ARG A 415 18.38 10.22 3.83
N LEU A 416 18.05 11.06 4.80
CA LEU A 416 18.63 10.96 6.15
C LEU A 416 18.26 9.61 6.80
N LEU A 417 16.98 9.28 6.88
CA LEU A 417 16.53 8.02 7.49
C LEU A 417 17.09 6.79 6.76
N HIS A 418 17.25 6.85 5.44
CA HIS A 418 17.89 5.77 4.69
C HIS A 418 19.38 5.64 5.03
N HIS A 419 20.09 6.74 5.26
CA HIS A 419 21.47 6.71 5.75
C HIS A 419 21.55 6.12 7.17
N GLU A 420 20.70 6.59 8.07
CA GLU A 420 20.65 6.13 9.46
C GLU A 420 20.26 4.65 9.58
N GLU A 421 19.41 4.17 8.68
CA GLU A 421 19.07 2.76 8.52
C GLU A 421 20.31 1.89 8.25
N ARG A 422 21.31 2.39 7.51
CA ARG A 422 22.59 1.69 7.26
C ARG A 422 23.42 1.57 8.53
N HIS A 423 23.43 2.60 9.37
CA HIS A 423 24.07 2.51 10.69
C HIS A 423 23.36 1.49 11.58
N SER A 424 22.02 1.42 11.54
CA SER A 424 21.29 0.35 12.24
C SER A 424 21.70 -1.05 11.75
N GLN A 425 21.93 -1.22 10.45
CA GLN A 425 22.48 -2.48 9.92
C GLN A 425 23.91 -2.77 10.41
N GLN A 426 24.76 -1.76 10.59
CA GLN A 426 26.10 -1.93 11.15
C GLN A 426 26.02 -2.41 12.60
N TRP A 427 25.17 -1.79 13.43
CA TRP A 427 24.88 -2.26 14.80
C TRP A 427 24.41 -3.71 14.82
N ALA A 428 23.50 -4.09 13.91
CA ALA A 428 23.01 -5.47 13.80
C ALA A 428 24.12 -6.48 13.47
N ARG A 429 25.15 -6.07 12.71
CA ARG A 429 26.30 -6.93 12.35
C ARG A 429 27.37 -7.01 13.45
N GLU A 430 27.70 -5.87 14.06
CA GLU A 430 28.80 -5.77 15.04
C GLU A 430 28.36 -6.08 16.47
N GLY A 431 27.06 -5.94 16.75
CA GLY A 431 26.48 -6.06 18.08
C GLY A 431 26.88 -4.91 19.00
N TYR A 432 26.15 -4.78 20.10
CA TYR A 432 26.26 -3.66 21.04
C TYR A 432 27.71 -3.36 21.49
N THR A 433 28.46 -4.39 21.89
CA THR A 433 29.83 -4.23 22.39
C THR A 433 30.87 -4.04 21.28
N GLY A 434 30.63 -4.63 20.09
CA GLY A 434 31.54 -4.54 18.96
C GLY A 434 31.56 -3.13 18.37
N PHE A 435 30.37 -2.56 18.16
CA PHE A 435 30.22 -1.23 17.59
C PHE A 435 30.68 -0.11 18.53
N LEU A 436 30.43 -0.24 19.84
CA LEU A 436 31.01 0.68 20.83
C LEU A 436 32.54 0.68 20.81
N ALA A 437 33.16 -0.47 20.56
CA ALA A 437 34.61 -0.57 20.49
C ALA A 437 35.18 0.05 19.19
N SER A 438 34.51 -0.12 18.04
CA SER A 438 34.90 0.49 16.77
C SER A 438 34.74 2.01 16.80
N TYR A 439 33.59 2.51 17.28
CA TYR A 439 33.32 3.95 17.38
C TYR A 439 34.29 4.66 18.34
N VAL A 440 34.54 4.09 19.52
CA VAL A 440 35.53 4.64 20.47
C VAL A 440 36.94 4.64 19.88
N TRP A 441 37.27 3.63 19.08
CA TRP A 441 38.58 3.54 18.40
C TRP A 441 38.74 4.59 17.29
N GLU A 442 37.69 4.86 16.51
CA GLU A 442 37.67 5.92 15.50
C GLU A 442 37.78 7.32 16.12
N GLN A 443 37.07 7.56 17.24
CA GLN A 443 37.16 8.83 17.97
C GLN A 443 38.57 9.09 18.53
N VAL A 444 39.32 8.02 18.86
CA VAL A 444 40.72 8.08 19.32
C VAL A 444 41.71 8.24 18.16
N THR A 445 41.41 7.71 16.97
CA THR A 445 42.33 7.69 15.82
C THR A 445 42.05 8.78 14.78
N GLY A 446 40.89 9.43 14.82
CA GLY A 446 40.45 10.44 13.86
C GLY A 446 40.07 9.87 12.48
N GLY A 447 39.74 8.57 12.41
CA GLY A 447 39.27 7.90 11.20
C GLY A 447 37.78 8.14 10.92
N ASN A 448 37.34 7.84 9.68
CA ASN A 448 35.94 7.98 9.23
C ASN A 448 35.41 6.68 8.58
N GLU A 449 35.95 5.52 8.98
CA GLU A 449 35.73 4.25 8.29
C GLU A 449 34.27 3.78 8.43
N THR A 450 33.59 4.04 9.55
CA THR A 450 32.17 3.74 9.76
C THR A 450 31.22 4.58 8.90
N GLU A 451 31.51 5.88 8.70
CA GLU A 451 30.76 6.76 7.79
C GLU A 451 31.03 6.41 6.31
N GLU A 452 32.28 6.03 5.97
CA GLU A 452 32.66 5.55 4.63
C GLU A 452 32.07 4.17 4.29
N ASP A 453 31.95 3.27 5.26
CA ASP A 453 31.28 1.96 5.11
C ASP A 453 29.75 2.07 5.13
N ALA A 454 29.22 3.09 5.79
CA ALA A 454 27.86 3.56 5.61
C ALA A 454 27.68 4.31 4.27
N GLY A 455 28.77 4.49 3.51
CA GLY A 455 28.92 4.81 2.09
C GLY A 455 28.91 6.30 1.72
N LEU A 456 29.36 7.18 2.61
CA LEU A 456 29.53 8.61 2.31
C LEU A 456 30.98 8.97 1.94
N SER A 457 31.15 9.82 0.93
CA SER A 457 32.47 10.39 0.57
C SER A 457 32.72 11.79 1.17
N ASP A 458 31.72 12.40 1.84
CA ASP A 458 31.76 13.80 2.28
C ASP A 458 31.10 14.13 3.65
N GLY A 459 30.65 13.14 4.43
CA GLY A 459 30.25 13.35 5.84
C GLY A 459 28.82 13.89 6.09
N GLY A 460 27.88 13.64 5.18
CA GLY A 460 26.46 13.38 5.53
C GLY A 460 25.51 14.54 5.84
N TYR A 461 25.99 15.76 6.07
CA TYR A 461 25.14 16.84 6.60
C TYR A 461 25.28 18.19 5.87
N ARG A 462 25.54 18.19 4.55
CA ARG A 462 25.68 19.43 3.76
C ARG A 462 24.50 19.75 2.87
#